data_AF-A0A418ZXC4-F1
#
_entry.id   AF-A0A418ZXC4-F1
#
_cell.length_a   1.000
_cell.length_b   1.000
_cell.length_c   1.000
_cell.angle_alpha   90.00
_cell.angle_beta   90.00
_cell.angle_gamma   90.00
#
_symmetry.space_group_name_H-M   'P 1'
#
loop_
_entity.id
_entity.type
_entity.pdbx_description
1 polymer ?
#
loop_
_entity_poly.entity_id
_entity_poly.type
_entity_poly.pdbx_seq_one_letter_code
_entity_poly.pdbx_strand_id
1 'polypeptide(L)'
;MRSLFHLAIHVTDLDEARRFYGQVLGCTEGRSAPSWVDFDFFGHQLSLHLGTPFPTTRTGRVGDHMVLMPHLGAVLPMADWHALAERVQAHGVAFDIPPQVRFEGQPGEQRTMFFLDPCGNPIEIKGFASDDGVFAA
;
A
#
# COMPACT_ATOMS: atom_id res chain seq x y z
N MET A 1 15.81 -3.13 18.24
CA MET A 1 16.31 -3.62 16.94
C MET A 1 15.38 -3.08 15.87
N ARG A 2 15.90 -2.47 14.79
CA ARG A 2 15.09 -2.06 13.63
C ARG A 2 15.12 -3.23 12.64
N SER A 3 13.97 -3.78 12.29
CA SER A 3 13.82 -4.87 11.33
C SER A 3 12.98 -4.41 10.14
N LEU A 4 13.17 -5.04 8.98
CA LEU A 4 12.30 -4.84 7.83
C LEU A 4 11.05 -5.71 8.00
N PHE A 5 9.90 -5.19 7.61
CA PHE A 5 8.70 -6.01 7.51
C PHE A 5 8.78 -6.89 6.26
N HIS A 6 8.19 -8.08 6.34
CA HIS A 6 8.04 -9.01 5.23
C HIS A 6 6.59 -9.47 5.16
N LEU A 7 6.00 -9.40 3.96
CA LEU A 7 4.68 -9.94 3.68
C LEU A 7 4.70 -10.77 2.40
N ALA A 8 4.03 -11.91 2.41
CA ALA A 8 3.75 -12.68 1.21
C ALA A 8 2.24 -12.69 0.94
N ILE A 9 1.83 -12.36 -0.29
CA ILE A 9 0.43 -12.41 -0.73
C ILE A 9 0.31 -13.12 -2.07
N HIS A 10 -0.90 -13.56 -2.40
CA HIS A 10 -1.18 -14.15 -3.70
C HIS A 10 -1.57 -13.10 -4.73
N VAL A 11 -1.11 -13.32 -5.96
CA VAL A 11 -1.52 -12.65 -7.19
C VAL A 11 -1.87 -13.70 -8.25
N THR A 12 -2.66 -13.33 -9.24
CA THR A 12 -3.08 -14.25 -10.31
C THR A 12 -2.17 -14.21 -11.55
N ASP A 13 -1.39 -13.13 -11.71
CA ASP A 13 -0.50 -12.91 -12.86
C ASP A 13 0.73 -12.09 -12.41
N LEU A 14 1.94 -12.62 -12.67
CA LEU A 14 3.18 -11.95 -12.24
C LEU A 14 3.54 -10.75 -13.12
N ASP A 15 3.15 -10.74 -14.39
CA ASP A 15 3.46 -9.62 -15.29
C ASP A 15 2.53 -8.43 -15.03
N GLU A 16 1.28 -8.70 -14.68
CA GLU A 16 0.36 -7.70 -14.16
C GLU A 16 0.84 -7.12 -12.83
N ALA A 17 1.32 -7.97 -11.93
CA ALA A 17 1.96 -7.54 -10.70
C ALA A 17 3.20 -6.67 -10.98
N ARG A 18 4.09 -7.06 -11.90
CA ARG A 18 5.27 -6.25 -12.28
C ARG A 18 4.91 -4.89 -12.82
N ARG A 19 3.90 -4.79 -13.70
CA ARG A 19 3.42 -3.50 -14.20
C ARG A 19 2.91 -2.63 -13.05
N PHE A 20 2.08 -3.19 -12.17
CA PHE A 20 1.52 -2.42 -11.07
C PHE A 20 2.57 -2.04 -10.02
N TYR A 21 3.20 -3.00 -9.36
CA TYR A 21 4.15 -2.75 -8.28
C TYR A 21 5.42 -2.06 -8.79
N GLY A 22 5.92 -2.42 -9.98
CA GLY A 22 7.12 -1.82 -10.55
C GLY A 22 6.91 -0.45 -11.18
N GLN A 23 5.87 -0.28 -12.01
CA GLN A 23 5.71 0.96 -12.80
C GLN A 23 4.76 1.95 -12.11
N VAL A 24 3.65 1.48 -11.53
CA VAL A 24 2.68 2.34 -10.85
C VAL A 24 3.16 2.71 -9.45
N LEU A 25 3.60 1.74 -8.64
CA LEU A 25 4.09 2.01 -7.28
C LEU A 25 5.58 2.38 -7.24
N GLY A 26 6.33 2.09 -8.30
CA GLY A 26 7.76 2.38 -8.38
C GLY A 26 8.63 1.50 -7.49
N CYS A 27 8.13 0.34 -7.08
CA CYS A 27 8.90 -0.62 -6.30
C CYS A 27 9.99 -1.26 -7.19
N THR A 28 11.14 -1.56 -6.59
CA THR A 28 12.23 -2.24 -7.32
C THR A 28 12.02 -3.75 -7.25
N GLU A 29 11.99 -4.44 -8.38
CA GLU A 29 11.96 -5.92 -8.41
C GLU A 29 13.26 -6.47 -7.82
N GLY A 30 13.11 -7.45 -6.94
CA GLY A 30 14.20 -8.19 -6.32
C GLY A 30 14.39 -9.56 -6.97
N ARG A 31 14.37 -10.60 -6.15
CA ARG A 31 14.49 -12.00 -6.61
C ARG A 31 13.18 -12.49 -7.20
N SER A 32 13.25 -13.44 -8.11
CA SER A 32 12.06 -14.04 -8.69
C SER A 32 12.30 -15.48 -9.14
N ALA A 33 11.19 -16.20 -9.33
CA ALA A 33 11.11 -17.53 -9.89
C ALA A 33 9.84 -17.64 -10.77
N PRO A 34 9.60 -18.76 -11.49
CA PRO A 34 8.42 -18.87 -12.35
C PRO A 34 7.07 -18.68 -11.65
N SER A 35 7.00 -18.85 -10.33
CA SER A 35 5.76 -18.77 -9.54
C SER A 35 5.74 -17.63 -8.52
N TRP A 36 6.78 -16.80 -8.42
CA TRP A 36 6.79 -15.68 -7.47
C TRP A 36 7.82 -14.60 -7.80
N VAL A 37 7.63 -13.40 -7.23
CA VAL A 37 8.53 -12.25 -7.34
C VAL A 37 8.58 -11.46 -6.01
N ASP A 38 9.78 -11.11 -5.57
CA ASP A 38 10.04 -10.19 -4.45
C ASP A 38 10.11 -8.74 -4.96
N PHE A 39 9.62 -7.79 -4.18
CA PHE A 39 9.81 -6.35 -4.37
C PHE A 39 10.42 -5.69 -3.14
N ASP A 40 11.28 -4.68 -3.36
CA ASP A 40 11.52 -3.61 -2.41
C ASP A 40 10.29 -2.69 -2.40
N PHE A 41 9.42 -2.95 -1.41
CA PHE A 41 8.18 -2.24 -1.15
C PHE A 41 8.45 -1.14 -0.10
N PHE A 42 9.00 -0.02 -0.57
CA PHE A 42 9.30 1.16 0.25
C PHE A 42 10.24 0.88 1.44
N GLY A 43 11.29 0.11 1.22
CA GLY A 43 12.25 -0.31 2.25
C GLY A 43 11.81 -1.56 3.01
N HIS A 44 10.72 -2.21 2.62
CA HIS A 44 10.25 -3.49 3.15
C HIS A 44 10.19 -4.55 2.06
N GLN A 45 10.01 -5.82 2.42
CA GLN A 45 9.92 -6.90 1.45
C GLN A 45 8.46 -7.30 1.23
N LEU A 46 8.00 -7.23 -0.03
CA LEU A 46 6.73 -7.81 -0.45
C LEU A 46 7.00 -8.95 -1.43
N SER A 47 6.56 -10.17 -1.10
CA SER A 47 6.65 -11.35 -1.98
C SER A 47 5.29 -11.66 -2.58
N LEU A 48 5.22 -11.67 -3.91
CA LEU A 48 4.00 -11.94 -4.66
C LEU A 48 4.09 -13.34 -5.26
N HIS A 49 3.19 -14.23 -4.84
CA HIS A 49 3.15 -15.63 -5.29
C HIS A 49 1.93 -15.87 -6.17
N LEU A 50 2.07 -16.68 -7.22
CA LEU A 50 0.91 -17.15 -7.98
C LEU A 50 -0.02 -17.97 -7.08
N GLY A 51 -1.31 -17.60 -7.02
CA GLY A 51 -2.31 -18.30 -6.22
C GLY A 51 -3.64 -17.56 -6.15
N THR A 52 -4.49 -17.94 -5.19
CA THR A 52 -5.77 -17.29 -4.95
C THR A 52 -5.61 -16.14 -3.94
N PRO A 53 -5.88 -14.88 -4.32
CA PRO A 53 -5.87 -13.74 -3.39
C PRO A 53 -6.77 -13.97 -2.18
N PHE A 54 -6.46 -13.32 -1.05
CA PHE A 54 -7.30 -13.40 0.14
C PHE A 54 -8.67 -12.78 -0.13
N PRO A 55 -9.76 -13.34 0.43
CA PRO A 55 -11.04 -12.68 0.38
C PRO A 55 -11.00 -11.36 1.18
N THR A 56 -11.44 -10.28 0.55
CA THR A 56 -11.55 -8.97 1.20
C THR A 56 -12.99 -8.65 1.57
N THR A 57 -13.22 -8.08 2.75
CA THR A 57 -14.54 -7.62 3.20
C THR A 57 -14.47 -6.19 3.72
N ARG A 58 -15.52 -5.39 3.51
CA ARG A 58 -15.59 -4.01 4.01
C ARG A 58 -16.03 -3.97 5.48
N THR A 59 -15.15 -4.43 6.36
CA THR A 59 -15.45 -4.64 7.78
C THR A 59 -14.60 -3.80 8.72
N GLY A 60 -13.51 -3.20 8.24
CA GLY A 60 -12.64 -2.35 9.07
C GLY A 60 -13.30 -1.00 9.32
N ARG A 61 -13.53 -0.62 10.58
CA ARG A 61 -14.09 0.69 10.92
C ARG A 61 -12.99 1.61 11.47
N VAL A 62 -12.76 2.75 10.82
CA VAL A 62 -11.80 3.78 11.25
C VAL A 62 -12.52 5.13 11.28
N GLY A 63 -12.80 5.63 12.48
CA GLY A 63 -13.73 6.75 12.66
C GLY A 63 -15.11 6.41 12.07
N ASP A 64 -15.56 7.23 11.13
CA ASP A 64 -16.82 7.05 10.40
C ASP A 64 -16.66 6.32 9.05
N HIS A 65 -15.44 5.86 8.72
CA HIS A 65 -15.15 5.18 7.45
C HIS A 65 -15.10 3.66 7.62
N MET A 66 -15.66 2.96 6.63
CA MET A 66 -15.51 1.51 6.48
C MET A 66 -14.51 1.18 5.37
N VAL A 67 -13.43 0.49 5.72
CA VAL A 67 -12.31 0.09 4.84
C VAL A 67 -12.31 -1.41 4.55
N LEU A 68 -11.70 -1.80 3.45
CA LEU A 68 -11.50 -3.21 3.08
C LEU A 68 -10.46 -3.87 4.00
N MET A 69 -10.76 -5.10 4.42
CA MET A 69 -9.91 -5.95 5.26
C MET A 69 -9.74 -7.34 4.65
N PRO A 70 -8.53 -7.96 4.71
CA PRO A 70 -7.28 -7.31 5.11
C PRO A 70 -6.82 -6.31 4.04
N HIS A 71 -6.02 -5.33 4.45
CA HIS A 71 -5.25 -4.47 3.55
C HIS A 71 -3.78 -4.46 3.98
N LEU A 72 -2.89 -4.15 3.04
CA LEU A 72 -1.47 -3.92 3.29
C LEU A 72 -1.12 -2.47 2.97
N GLY A 73 0.11 -2.05 3.27
CA GLY A 73 0.45 -0.66 3.09
C GLY A 73 1.84 -0.29 3.55
N ALA A 74 2.15 0.99 3.38
CA ALA A 74 3.36 1.61 3.89
C ALA A 74 3.03 2.95 4.54
N VAL A 75 3.88 3.35 5.49
CA VAL A 75 3.92 4.69 6.05
C VAL A 75 5.09 5.41 5.39
N LEU A 76 4.79 6.50 4.69
CA LEU A 76 5.77 7.26 3.92
C LEU A 76 5.97 8.67 4.51
N PRO A 77 7.16 9.27 4.33
CA PRO A 77 7.33 10.71 4.47
C PRO A 77 6.38 11.47 3.54
N MET A 78 5.93 12.65 3.97
CA MET A 78 4.96 13.45 3.22
C MET A 78 5.35 13.73 1.77
N ALA A 79 6.62 13.98 1.49
CA ALA A 79 7.11 14.22 0.14
C ALA A 79 6.90 12.99 -0.77
N ASP A 80 7.28 11.80 -0.27
CA ASP A 80 7.12 10.54 -1.01
C ASP A 80 5.65 10.14 -1.16
N TRP A 81 4.83 10.44 -0.14
CA TRP A 81 3.40 10.22 -0.18
C TRP A 81 2.73 11.04 -1.30
N HIS A 82 3.07 12.32 -1.42
CA HIS A 82 2.54 13.19 -2.49
C HIS A 82 2.98 12.70 -3.88
N ALA A 83 4.27 12.38 -4.04
CA ALA A 83 4.79 11.87 -5.30
C ALA A 83 4.11 10.54 -5.70
N LEU A 84 3.87 9.63 -4.75
CA LEU A 84 3.17 8.39 -5.02
C LEU A 84 1.69 8.63 -5.39
N ALA A 85 0.99 9.53 -4.70
CA ALA A 85 -0.40 9.85 -5.01
C ALA A 85 -0.57 10.38 -6.44
N GLU A 86 0.31 11.31 -6.85
CA GLU A 86 0.33 11.84 -8.22
C GLU A 86 0.60 10.75 -9.25
N ARG A 87 1.58 9.87 -8.99
CA ARG A 87 1.92 8.76 -9.90
C ARG A 87 0.79 7.75 -10.04
N VAL A 88 0.13 7.37 -8.94
CA VAL A 88 -1.01 6.45 -8.94
C VAL A 88 -2.16 7.06 -9.76
N GLN A 89 -2.44 8.35 -9.56
CA GLN A 89 -3.45 9.08 -10.34
C GLN A 89 -3.08 9.18 -11.83
N ALA A 90 -1.82 9.46 -12.15
CA ALA A 90 -1.34 9.59 -13.53
C ALA A 90 -1.43 8.27 -14.33
N HIS A 91 -1.33 7.12 -13.64
CA HIS A 91 -1.55 5.79 -14.25
C HIS A 91 -3.03 5.39 -14.31
N GLY A 92 -3.96 6.26 -13.88
CA GLY A 92 -5.40 6.02 -13.97
C GLY A 92 -5.93 4.98 -12.97
N VAL A 93 -5.20 4.70 -11.89
CA VAL A 93 -5.70 3.81 -10.83
C VAL A 93 -6.83 4.50 -10.07
N ALA A 94 -7.96 3.80 -9.95
CA ALA A 94 -9.10 4.28 -9.17
C ALA A 94 -8.84 4.14 -7.67
N PHE A 95 -9.11 5.21 -6.93
CA PHE A 95 -9.05 5.20 -5.47
C PHE A 95 -10.37 4.68 -4.88
N ASP A 96 -10.30 3.76 -3.93
CA ASP A 96 -11.43 3.40 -3.04
C ASP A 96 -11.67 4.54 -2.04
N ILE A 97 -10.58 5.11 -1.51
CA ILE A 97 -10.58 6.32 -0.70
C ILE A 97 -9.52 7.25 -1.30
N PRO A 98 -9.91 8.42 -1.87
CA PRO A 98 -8.97 9.32 -2.51
C PRO A 98 -7.99 9.95 -1.50
N PRO A 99 -6.86 10.50 -1.98
CA PRO A 99 -5.91 11.27 -1.18
C PRO A 99 -6.62 12.30 -0.28
N GLN A 100 -6.54 12.11 1.04
CA GLN A 100 -7.16 13.03 2.02
C GLN A 100 -6.37 13.10 3.32
N VAL A 101 -6.63 14.15 4.11
CA VAL A 101 -6.14 14.29 5.48
C VAL A 101 -7.12 13.60 6.43
N ARG A 102 -6.58 12.91 7.46
CA ARG A 102 -7.32 12.36 8.59
C ARG A 102 -6.77 12.95 9.88
N PHE A 103 -7.68 13.24 10.82
CA PHE A 103 -7.36 13.79 12.14
C PHE A 103 -6.63 15.14 12.07
N GLU A 104 -7.03 16.02 11.16
CA GLU A 104 -6.43 17.36 10.98
C GLU A 104 -6.36 18.13 12.31
N GLY A 105 -5.17 18.64 12.65
CA GLY A 105 -4.86 19.36 13.87
C GLY A 105 -4.72 18.49 15.13
N GLN A 106 -4.81 17.16 15.04
CA GLN A 106 -4.68 16.23 16.17
C GLN A 106 -3.30 15.54 16.17
N PRO A 107 -2.83 14.98 17.30
CA PRO A 107 -1.52 14.32 17.39
C PRO A 107 -1.30 13.20 16.36
N GLY A 108 -2.36 12.52 15.93
CA GLY A 108 -2.35 11.48 14.90
C GLY A 108 -2.68 11.95 13.48
N GLU A 109 -2.56 13.26 13.19
CA GLU A 109 -2.78 13.79 11.85
C GLU A 109 -1.95 13.02 10.81
N GLN A 110 -2.65 12.51 9.81
CA GLN A 110 -2.04 11.72 8.76
C GLN A 110 -2.73 11.97 7.43
N ARG A 111 -2.03 11.69 6.34
CA ARG A 111 -2.64 11.52 5.03
C ARG A 111 -2.89 10.05 4.76
N THR A 112 -3.96 9.75 4.05
CA THR A 112 -4.28 8.38 3.66
C THR A 112 -4.89 8.35 2.27
N MET A 113 -4.64 7.25 1.56
CA MET A 113 -5.32 6.88 0.33
C MET A 113 -5.45 5.37 0.29
N PHE A 114 -6.55 4.88 -0.27
CA PHE A 114 -6.80 3.47 -0.52
C PHE A 114 -7.05 3.22 -2.00
N PHE A 115 -6.47 2.16 -2.52
CA PHE A 115 -6.71 1.64 -3.87
C PHE A 115 -6.46 0.13 -3.88
N LEU A 116 -6.78 -0.52 -4.99
CA LEU A 116 -6.58 -1.96 -5.16
C LEU A 116 -5.42 -2.19 -6.13
N ASP A 117 -4.66 -3.26 -5.89
CA ASP A 117 -3.87 -3.86 -6.96
C ASP A 117 -4.78 -4.58 -7.97
N PRO A 118 -4.24 -5.06 -9.11
CA PRO A 118 -5.06 -5.69 -10.14
C PRO A 118 -5.71 -7.02 -9.71
N CYS A 119 -5.22 -7.63 -8.64
CA CYS A 119 -5.78 -8.86 -8.05
C CYS A 119 -6.82 -8.57 -6.95
N GLY A 120 -7.13 -7.29 -6.70
CA GLY A 120 -8.08 -6.87 -5.68
C GLY A 120 -7.50 -6.79 -4.27
N ASN A 121 -6.18 -6.89 -4.10
CA ASN A 121 -5.56 -6.69 -2.79
C ASN A 121 -5.63 -5.20 -2.41
N PRO A 122 -6.24 -4.82 -1.27
CA PRO A 122 -6.36 -3.42 -0.91
C PRO A 122 -5.04 -2.90 -0.33
N ILE A 123 -4.64 -1.72 -0.77
CA ILE A 123 -3.42 -1.04 -0.37
C ILE A 123 -3.79 0.30 0.27
N GLU A 124 -3.36 0.51 1.51
CA GLU A 124 -3.39 1.81 2.19
C GLU A 124 -1.99 2.41 2.19
N ILE A 125 -1.85 3.64 1.70
CA ILE A 125 -0.61 4.39 1.88
C ILE A 125 -0.88 5.54 2.84
N LYS A 126 -0.15 5.56 3.95
CA LYS A 126 -0.21 6.62 4.95
C LYS A 126 0.96 7.59 4.80
N GLY A 127 0.70 8.87 5.03
CA GLY A 127 1.71 9.93 5.05
C GLY A 127 1.74 10.59 6.41
N PHE A 128 2.90 10.72 7.03
CA PHE A 128 3.08 11.44 8.29
C PHE A 128 4.17 12.50 8.16
N ALA A 129 4.00 13.60 8.88
CA ALA A 129 5.00 14.68 8.94
C ALA A 129 6.27 14.26 9.71
N SER A 130 6.14 13.34 10.67
CA SER A 130 7.24 12.75 11.43
C SER A 130 6.92 11.32 11.88
N ASP A 131 7.97 10.52 12.11
CA ASP A 131 7.86 9.15 12.62
C ASP A 131 7.16 9.09 14.00
N ASP A 132 7.29 10.16 14.81
CA ASP A 132 6.66 10.27 16.12
C ASP A 132 5.12 10.19 16.04
N GLY A 133 4.53 10.69 14.93
CA GLY A 133 3.08 10.69 14.72
C GLY A 133 2.50 9.31 14.43
N VAL A 134 3.31 8.35 13.98
CA VAL A 134 2.84 7.03 13.53
C VAL A 134 2.14 6.24 14.65
N PHE A 135 2.58 6.44 15.88
CA PHE A 135 2.06 5.76 17.07
C PHE A 135 1.41 6.73 18.07
N ALA A 136 1.28 8.00 17.71
CA ALA A 136 0.61 8.99 18.55
C ALA A 136 -0.89 8.70 18.64
N ALA A 137 -1.48 8.97 19.80
CA ALA A 137 -2.90 8.77 20.11
C ALA A 137 -3.63 10.10 20.29
#